data_AF-A0A2V9J261-F1
#
_entry.id   AF-A0A2V9J261-F1
#
_cell.length_a   1.000
_cell.length_b   1.000
_cell.length_c   1.000
_cell.angle_alpha   90.00
_cell.angle_beta   90.00
_cell.angle_gamma   90.00
#
_symmetry.space_group_name_H-M   'P 1'
#
loop_
_entity.id
_entity.type
_entity.pdbx_description
1 polymer ?
#
loop_
_entity_poly.entity_id
_entity_poly.type
_entity_poly.pdbx_seq_one_letter_code
_entity_poly.pdbx_strand_id
1 'polypeptide(L)'
;MRFSELDTPAVVVDLDILERNLKEMAEYCSRHGLSLRPHTKTHKIPDIARMQVRSGARGITVAKMGEAELMVREGFDDILIAYPLVGPLKLQRLIELTRKSRVAVSTDSLEVAEEIARAVRNAGTTVRLLAEMDAGLRRCGVQTTEELVALAQGMTKLPG
;
A
#
# COMPACT_ATOMS: atom_id res chain seq x y z
N MET A 1 19.22 -28.48 9.94
CA MET A 1 18.76 -28.82 8.59
C MET A 1 19.55 -27.98 7.61
N ARG A 2 20.23 -28.61 6.65
CA ARG A 2 20.89 -27.91 5.54
C ARG A 2 19.86 -27.67 4.44
N PHE A 3 20.01 -26.60 3.65
CA PHE A 3 19.04 -26.31 2.59
C PHE A 3 18.90 -27.47 1.57
N SER A 4 19.99 -28.23 1.37
CA SER A 4 20.02 -29.42 0.50
C SER A 4 19.21 -30.62 1.03
N GLU A 5 18.71 -30.54 2.26
CA GLU A 5 17.88 -31.57 2.89
C GLU A 5 16.38 -31.26 2.78
N LEU A 6 16.02 -30.13 2.16
CA LEU A 6 14.63 -29.76 1.92
C LEU A 6 14.07 -30.58 0.76
N ASP A 7 12.84 -31.09 0.94
CA ASP A 7 12.09 -31.69 -0.15
C ASP A 7 11.71 -30.62 -1.19
N THR A 8 11.75 -30.98 -2.47
CA THR A 8 11.58 -30.04 -3.58
C THR A 8 10.23 -30.24 -4.28
N PRO A 9 9.53 -29.15 -4.68
CA PRO A 9 10.00 -27.76 -4.73
C PRO A 9 9.88 -27.01 -3.39
N ALA A 10 10.94 -26.28 -3.04
CA ALA A 10 10.98 -25.38 -1.88
C ALA A 10 11.41 -23.97 -2.30
N VAL A 11 10.70 -22.95 -1.81
CA VAL A 11 11.12 -21.55 -1.94
C VAL A 11 11.95 -21.19 -0.71
N VAL A 12 13.21 -20.83 -0.95
CA VAL A 12 14.16 -20.43 0.10
C VAL A 12 14.54 -18.96 -0.04
N VAL A 13 14.77 -18.31 1.10
CA VAL A 13 15.27 -16.93 1.18
C VAL A 13 16.56 -16.97 2.00
N ASP A 14 17.64 -16.46 1.42
CA ASP A 14 18.89 -16.23 2.13
C ASP A 14 18.72 -15.00 3.05
N LEU A 15 18.80 -15.21 4.36
CA LEU A 15 18.55 -14.17 5.35
C LEU A 15 19.65 -13.11 5.37
N ASP A 16 20.91 -13.47 5.14
CA ASP A 16 22.02 -12.52 5.11
C ASP A 16 21.87 -11.56 3.92
N ILE A 17 21.45 -12.09 2.76
CA ILE A 17 21.15 -11.27 1.59
C ILE A 17 19.90 -10.41 1.84
N LEU A 18 18.84 -10.96 2.43
CA LEU A 18 17.62 -10.22 2.74
C LEU A 18 17.96 -9.03 3.65
N GLU A 19 18.62 -9.26 4.78
CA GLU A 19 18.95 -8.24 5.76
C GLU A 19 19.84 -7.14 5.18
N ARG A 20 20.85 -7.52 4.38
CA ARG A 20 21.69 -6.57 3.65
C ARG A 20 20.85 -5.67 2.72
N ASN A 21 19.98 -6.27 1.90
CA ASN A 21 19.15 -5.50 0.96
C ASN A 21 18.18 -4.55 1.69
N LEU A 22 17.60 -4.99 2.81
CA LEU A 22 16.72 -4.16 3.64
C LEU A 22 17.47 -2.95 4.21
N LYS A 23 18.69 -3.19 4.72
CA LYS A 23 19.55 -2.15 5.29
C LYS A 23 19.96 -1.13 4.23
N GLU A 24 20.45 -1.59 3.07
CA GLU A 24 20.93 -0.74 1.99
C GLU A 24 19.84 0.23 1.49
N MET A 25 18.61 -0.27 1.30
CA MET A 25 17.49 0.57 0.84
C MET A 25 17.07 1.60 1.90
N ALA A 26 17.04 1.19 3.17
CA ALA A 26 16.73 2.11 4.28
C ALA A 26 17.79 3.21 4.42
N GLU A 27 19.08 2.86 4.37
CA GLU A 27 20.18 3.81 4.40
C GLU A 27 20.16 4.75 3.20
N TYR A 28 19.87 4.23 2.00
CA TYR A 28 19.73 5.06 0.81
C TYR A 28 18.65 6.12 1.00
N CYS A 29 17.45 5.73 1.45
CA CYS A 29 16.37 6.68 1.71
C CYS A 29 16.74 7.69 2.80
N SER A 30 17.35 7.23 3.89
CA SER A 30 17.80 8.09 4.99
C SER A 30 18.81 9.14 4.54
N ARG A 31 19.85 8.74 3.78
CA ARG A 31 20.88 9.65 3.25
C ARG A 31 20.32 10.74 2.34
N HIS A 32 19.20 10.48 1.66
CA HIS A 32 18.56 11.42 0.74
C HIS A 32 17.35 12.14 1.37
N GLY A 33 17.08 11.95 2.67
CA GLY A 33 15.93 12.55 3.34
C GLY A 33 14.57 12.04 2.83
N LEU A 34 14.52 10.86 2.22
CA LEU A 34 13.32 10.23 1.69
C LEU A 34 12.67 9.32 2.73
N SER A 35 11.33 9.27 2.75
CA SER A 35 10.59 8.26 3.51
C SER A 35 10.46 6.98 2.68
N LEU A 36 10.89 5.85 3.24
CA LEU A 36 10.74 4.54 2.62
C LEU A 36 9.38 3.92 2.99
N ARG A 37 8.57 3.56 1.99
CA ARG A 37 7.36 2.74 2.16
C ARG A 37 7.44 1.51 1.23
N PRO A 38 7.95 0.36 1.71
CA PRO A 38 8.19 -0.81 0.89
C PRO A 38 6.89 -1.42 0.40
N HIS A 39 6.94 -2.03 -0.78
CA HIS A 39 5.81 -2.74 -1.35
C HIS A 39 5.90 -4.24 -1.05
N THR A 40 4.93 -4.77 -0.31
CA THR A 40 4.95 -6.17 0.15
C THR A 40 4.46 -7.16 -0.91
N LYS A 41 4.04 -6.73 -2.11
CA LYS A 41 3.49 -7.63 -3.14
C LYS A 41 4.46 -8.72 -3.56
N THR A 42 5.77 -8.46 -3.44
CA THR A 42 6.84 -9.38 -3.82
C THR A 42 6.89 -10.59 -2.90
N HIS A 43 6.79 -10.38 -1.58
CA HIS A 43 6.97 -11.45 -0.59
C HIS A 43 5.65 -11.85 0.08
N LYS A 44 4.74 -10.90 0.34
CA LYS A 44 3.46 -11.09 1.07
C LYS A 44 3.61 -11.70 2.47
N ILE A 45 4.84 -11.72 3.00
CA ILE A 45 5.19 -12.25 4.32
C ILE A 45 5.24 -11.10 5.35
N PRO A 46 4.41 -11.16 6.42
CA PRO A 46 4.38 -10.16 7.49
C PRO A 46 5.71 -9.97 8.22
N ASP A 47 6.47 -11.05 8.45
CA ASP A 47 7.75 -10.96 9.17
C ASP A 47 8.79 -10.15 8.40
N ILE A 48 8.87 -10.31 7.08
CA ILE A 48 9.74 -9.50 6.22
C ILE A 48 9.29 -8.03 6.21
N ALA A 49 7.99 -7.78 6.18
CA ALA A 49 7.46 -6.41 6.31
C ALA A 49 7.82 -5.78 7.67
N ARG A 50 7.84 -6.58 8.74
CA ARG A 50 8.22 -6.13 10.08
C ARG A 50 9.71 -5.80 10.15
N MET A 51 10.56 -6.59 9.49
CA MET A 51 11.98 -6.28 9.32
C MET A 51 12.16 -4.95 8.57
N GLN A 52 11.43 -4.71 7.49
CA GLN A 52 11.48 -3.43 6.77
C GLN A 52 11.09 -2.23 7.64
N VAL A 53 10.03 -2.35 8.43
CA VAL A 53 9.60 -1.30 9.37
C VAL A 53 10.66 -1.06 10.46
N ARG A 54 11.25 -2.12 11.01
CA ARG A 54 12.35 -2.02 11.99
C ARG A 54 13.59 -1.34 11.41
N SER A 55 13.85 -1.51 10.11
CA SER A 55 14.93 -0.81 9.40
C SER A 55 14.63 0.68 9.13
N GLY A 56 13.45 1.19 9.52
CA GLY A 56 13.10 2.61 9.42
C GLY A 56 12.06 2.95 8.35
N ALA A 57 11.42 1.95 7.72
CA ALA A 57 10.31 2.22 6.83
C ALA A 57 9.09 2.82 7.56
N ARG A 58 8.37 3.72 6.87
CA ARG A 58 7.17 4.40 7.37
C ARG A 58 5.93 3.83 6.69
N GLY A 59 5.35 2.85 7.36
CA GLY A 59 4.23 2.06 6.84
C GLY A 59 4.64 1.13 5.70
N ILE A 60 3.66 0.51 5.06
CA ILE A 60 3.86 -0.44 3.96
C ILE A 60 2.88 -0.17 2.81
N THR A 61 3.17 -0.74 1.64
CA THR A 61 2.32 -0.70 0.44
C THR A 61 1.90 -2.09 0.03
N VAL A 62 0.61 -2.29 -0.24
CA VAL A 62 0.01 -3.55 -0.70
C VAL A 62 -0.69 -3.36 -2.04
N ALA A 63 -0.87 -4.45 -2.79
CA ALA A 63 -1.45 -4.38 -4.14
C ALA A 63 -2.96 -4.69 -4.15
N LYS A 64 -3.49 -5.32 -3.10
CA LYS A 64 -4.87 -5.81 -3.05
C LYS A 64 -5.44 -5.71 -1.64
N MET A 65 -6.77 -5.63 -1.56
CA MET A 65 -7.53 -5.60 -0.30
C MET A 65 -7.20 -6.77 0.64
N GLY A 66 -7.08 -8.00 0.14
CA GLY A 66 -6.76 -9.16 0.97
C GLY A 66 -5.36 -9.10 1.61
N GLU A 67 -4.40 -8.46 0.94
CA GLU A 67 -3.08 -8.22 1.53
C GLU A 67 -3.16 -7.15 2.63
N ALA A 68 -3.96 -6.10 2.43
CA ALA A 68 -4.20 -5.08 3.45
C ALA A 68 -4.80 -5.70 4.72
N GLU A 69 -5.83 -6.53 4.58
CA GLU A 69 -6.47 -7.22 5.70
C GLU A 69 -5.52 -8.12 6.48
N LEU A 70 -4.68 -8.88 5.77
CA LEU A 70 -3.65 -9.70 6.40
C LEU A 70 -2.71 -8.81 7.21
N MET A 71 -2.17 -7.75 6.61
CA MET A 71 -1.20 -6.90 7.28
C MET A 71 -1.82 -6.15 8.48
N VAL A 72 -3.06 -5.67 8.39
CA VAL A 72 -3.75 -5.08 9.55
C VAL A 72 -3.91 -6.10 10.67
N ARG A 73 -4.27 -7.35 10.34
CA ARG A 73 -4.39 -8.43 11.34
C ARG A 73 -3.07 -8.72 12.05
N GLU A 74 -1.95 -8.60 11.34
CA GLU A 74 -0.59 -8.80 11.86
C GLU A 74 -0.04 -7.56 12.61
N GLY A 75 -0.86 -6.52 12.76
CA GLY A 75 -0.58 -5.33 13.58
C GLY A 75 0.06 -4.16 12.83
N PHE A 76 0.06 -4.15 11.49
CA PHE A 76 0.49 -2.98 10.73
C PHE A 76 -0.59 -1.88 10.76
N ASP A 77 -0.20 -0.66 11.13
CA ASP A 77 -1.12 0.46 11.40
C ASP A 77 -1.10 1.57 10.34
N ASP A 78 -0.23 1.46 9.34
CA ASP A 78 -0.05 2.44 8.26
C ASP A 78 0.16 1.73 6.92
N ILE A 79 -0.90 1.69 6.10
CA ILE A 79 -0.95 0.89 4.87
C ILE A 79 -1.45 1.75 3.71
N LEU A 80 -0.70 1.72 2.60
CA LEU A 80 -1.15 2.20 1.31
C LEU A 80 -1.62 1.03 0.45
N ILE A 81 -2.87 1.03 0.02
CA ILE A 81 -3.38 0.17 -1.05
C ILE A 81 -3.10 0.90 -2.37
N ALA A 82 -2.03 0.53 -3.05
CA ALA A 82 -1.60 1.15 -4.31
C ALA A 82 -2.36 0.55 -5.50
N TYR A 83 -3.70 0.61 -5.44
CA TYR A 83 -4.59 0.15 -6.51
C TYR A 83 -6.03 0.69 -6.31
N PRO A 84 -6.73 1.08 -7.39
CA PRO A 84 -8.13 1.52 -7.32
C PRO A 84 -9.07 0.47 -6.73
N LEU A 85 -9.95 0.87 -5.80
CA LEU A 85 -10.91 -0.01 -5.15
C LEU A 85 -12.32 0.17 -5.73
N VAL A 86 -12.66 -0.68 -6.68
CA VAL A 86 -13.97 -0.65 -7.35
C VAL A 86 -14.92 -1.69 -6.79
N GLY A 87 -16.15 -1.26 -6.45
CA GLY A 87 -17.29 -2.12 -6.13
C GLY A 87 -17.59 -2.28 -4.62
N PRO A 88 -18.87 -2.50 -4.27
CA PRO A 88 -19.39 -2.34 -2.92
C PRO A 88 -18.73 -3.26 -1.88
N LEU A 89 -18.42 -4.51 -2.26
CA LEU A 89 -17.76 -5.46 -1.36
C LEU A 89 -16.36 -4.98 -0.93
N LYS A 90 -15.61 -4.34 -1.83
CA LYS A 90 -14.29 -3.79 -1.49
C LYS A 90 -14.41 -2.57 -0.59
N LEU A 91 -15.42 -1.73 -0.80
CA LEU A 91 -15.68 -0.56 0.02
C LEU A 91 -16.10 -0.93 1.44
N GLN A 92 -16.94 -1.95 1.61
CA GLN A 92 -17.29 -2.49 2.92
C GLN A 92 -16.04 -2.96 3.69
N ARG A 93 -15.16 -3.71 3.02
CA ARG A 93 -13.89 -4.18 3.59
C ARG A 93 -12.95 -3.02 3.92
N LEU A 94 -12.86 -2.01 3.05
CA LEU A 94 -12.09 -0.79 3.32
C LEU A 94 -12.57 -0.09 4.60
N ILE A 95 -13.88 0.10 4.77
CA ILE A 95 -14.47 0.70 5.97
C ILE A 95 -14.02 -0.06 7.23
N GLU A 96 -14.08 -1.39 7.21
CA GLU A 96 -13.62 -2.21 8.35
C GLU A 96 -12.13 -2.01 8.67
N LEU A 97 -11.28 -1.82 7.66
CA LEU A 97 -9.86 -1.56 7.86
C LEU A 97 -9.57 -0.15 8.38
N THR A 98 -10.29 0.87 7.90
CA THR A 98 -10.12 2.26 8.36
C THR A 98 -10.42 2.43 9.85
N ARG A 99 -11.28 1.57 10.41
CA ARG A 99 -11.58 1.54 11.86
C ARG A 99 -10.44 0.94 12.71
N LYS A 100 -9.51 0.22 12.09
CA LYS A 100 -8.44 -0.55 12.77
C LYS A 100 -7.06 0.02 12.53
N SER A 101 -6.87 0.74 11.42
CA SER A 101 -5.55 1.17 10.94
C SER A 101 -5.67 2.43 10.08
N ARG A 102 -4.57 3.17 9.92
CA ARG A 102 -4.47 4.24 8.93
C ARG A 102 -4.30 3.60 7.55
N VAL A 103 -5.36 3.69 6.75
CA VAL A 103 -5.36 3.19 5.37
C VAL A 103 -5.38 4.38 4.42
N ALA A 104 -4.57 4.28 3.38
CA ALA A 104 -4.62 5.14 2.22
C ALA A 104 -4.88 4.30 0.96
N VAL A 105 -5.52 4.89 -0.05
CA VAL A 105 -5.85 4.23 -1.32
C VAL A 105 -5.41 5.13 -2.47
N SER A 106 -4.73 4.57 -3.48
CA SER A 106 -4.48 5.28 -4.74
C SER A 106 -5.62 5.07 -5.75
N THR A 107 -5.95 6.11 -6.50
CA THR A 107 -6.85 6.01 -7.65
C THR A 107 -6.59 7.13 -8.65
N ASP A 108 -6.93 6.86 -9.90
CA ASP A 108 -6.84 7.73 -11.07
C ASP A 108 -8.23 8.17 -11.59
N SER A 109 -9.31 7.84 -10.86
CA SER A 109 -10.69 8.15 -11.25
C SER A 109 -11.41 8.91 -10.15
N LEU A 110 -12.05 10.02 -10.54
CA LEU A 110 -12.86 10.82 -9.62
C LEU A 110 -14.12 10.06 -9.21
N GLU A 111 -14.69 9.28 -10.12
CA GLU A 111 -15.86 8.43 -9.87
C GLU A 111 -15.58 7.39 -8.77
N VAL A 112 -14.41 6.73 -8.84
CA VAL A 112 -13.96 5.80 -7.79
C VAL A 112 -13.73 6.53 -6.46
N ALA A 113 -13.14 7.72 -6.50
CA ALA A 113 -12.96 8.55 -5.32
C ALA A 113 -14.30 8.96 -4.67
N GLU A 114 -15.29 9.33 -5.46
CA GLU A 114 -16.64 9.69 -5.02
C GLU A 114 -17.37 8.51 -4.36
N GLU A 115 -17.24 7.30 -4.91
CA GLU A 115 -17.79 6.08 -4.32
C GLU A 115 -17.15 5.78 -2.97
N ILE A 116 -15.82 5.89 -2.87
CA ILE A 116 -15.09 5.70 -1.62
C ILE A 116 -15.53 6.74 -0.58
N ALA A 117 -15.52 8.03 -0.95
CA ALA A 117 -15.93 9.14 -0.09
C ALA A 117 -17.36 8.95 0.47
N ARG A 118 -18.30 8.56 -0.41
CA ARG A 118 -19.68 8.25 -0.01
C ARG A 118 -19.73 7.10 1.00
N ALA A 119 -18.98 6.02 0.73
CA ALA A 119 -18.96 4.84 1.58
C ALA A 119 -18.39 5.14 2.98
N VAL A 120 -17.23 5.81 3.07
CA VAL A 120 -16.62 6.14 4.36
C VAL A 120 -17.44 7.16 5.14
N ARG A 121 -18.03 8.16 4.46
CA ARG A 121 -18.95 9.13 5.09
C ARG A 121 -20.17 8.43 5.70
N ASN A 122 -20.83 7.55 4.95
CA ASN A 122 -21.99 6.79 5.44
C ASN A 122 -21.65 5.92 6.64
N ALA A 123 -20.39 5.46 6.74
CA ALA A 123 -19.91 4.63 7.83
C ALA A 123 -19.30 5.42 9.01
N GLY A 124 -19.27 6.75 8.94
CA GLY A 124 -18.69 7.62 9.97
C GLY A 124 -17.18 7.48 10.11
N THR A 125 -16.47 7.17 9.02
CA THR A 125 -15.00 7.02 8.99
C THR A 125 -14.40 7.89 7.89
N THR A 126 -13.07 7.91 7.81
CA THR A 126 -12.31 8.66 6.79
C THR A 126 -11.25 7.80 6.15
N VAL A 127 -10.84 8.12 4.92
CA VAL A 127 -9.71 7.45 4.25
C VAL A 127 -8.89 8.44 3.44
N ARG A 128 -7.56 8.30 3.49
CA ARG A 128 -6.69 9.13 2.66
C ARG A 128 -6.70 8.62 1.22
N LEU A 129 -6.99 9.51 0.28
CA LEU A 129 -6.86 9.23 -1.16
C LEU A 129 -5.56 9.81 -1.71
N LEU A 130 -4.96 9.08 -2.66
CA LEU A 130 -3.81 9.53 -3.45
C LEU A 130 -4.22 9.53 -4.92
N ALA A 131 -4.10 10.69 -5.58
CA ALA A 131 -4.26 10.78 -7.02
C ALA A 131 -3.04 10.12 -7.71
N GLU A 132 -3.31 9.20 -8.63
CA GLU A 132 -2.27 8.44 -9.33
C GLU A 132 -2.02 9.02 -10.73
N MET A 133 -0.75 9.20 -11.09
CA MET A 133 -0.30 9.64 -12.42
C MET A 133 0.53 8.54 -13.06
N ASP A 134 0.36 8.36 -14.37
CA ASP A 134 1.19 7.44 -15.14
C ASP A 134 2.55 8.06 -15.43
N ALA A 135 3.61 7.39 -14.99
CA ALA A 135 5.00 7.76 -15.25
C ALA A 135 5.60 7.00 -16.46
N GLY A 136 4.77 6.45 -17.34
CA GLY A 136 5.15 5.76 -18.57
C GLY A 136 4.93 4.24 -18.56
N LEU A 137 4.27 3.70 -17.53
CA LEU A 137 3.96 2.27 -17.42
C LEU A 137 2.68 1.87 -18.15
N ARG A 138 1.81 2.83 -18.54
CA ARG A 138 0.59 2.60 -19.32
C ARG A 138 -0.32 1.54 -18.73
N ARG A 139 -0.58 1.66 -17.42
CA ARG A 139 -1.38 0.69 -16.67
C ARG A 139 -2.54 1.35 -15.92
N CYS A 140 -2.20 2.23 -14.98
CA CYS A 140 -3.11 3.09 -14.24
C CYS A 140 -2.46 4.47 -14.15
N GLY A 141 -3.24 5.45 -13.73
CA GLY A 141 -2.80 6.83 -13.59
C GLY A 141 -3.30 7.70 -14.73
N VAL A 142 -3.65 8.93 -14.37
CA VAL A 142 -3.94 9.97 -15.36
C VAL A 142 -2.68 10.30 -16.16
N GLN A 143 -2.85 10.79 -17.38
CA GLN A 143 -1.77 10.85 -18.37
C GLN A 143 -1.09 12.22 -18.40
N THR A 144 -1.76 13.26 -17.90
CA THR A 144 -1.25 14.63 -17.89
C THR A 144 -1.20 15.23 -16.48
N THR A 145 -0.37 16.26 -16.32
CA THR A 145 -0.30 17.02 -15.07
C THR A 145 -1.58 17.78 -14.78
N GLU A 146 -2.27 18.26 -15.82
CA GLU A 146 -3.53 18.97 -15.73
C GLU A 146 -4.64 18.06 -15.19
N GLU A 147 -4.72 16.83 -15.71
CA GLU A 147 -5.64 15.80 -15.19
C GLU A 147 -5.32 15.44 -13.74
N LEU A 148 -4.04 15.34 -13.37
CA LEU A 148 -3.63 15.04 -12.00
C LEU A 148 -4.07 16.14 -11.03
N VAL A 149 -3.86 17.40 -11.40
CA VAL A 149 -4.29 18.56 -10.61
C VAL A 149 -5.82 18.58 -10.50
N ALA A 150 -6.54 18.36 -11.60
CA ALA A 150 -8.00 18.32 -11.60
C ALA A 150 -8.54 17.20 -10.70
N LEU A 151 -7.97 16.00 -10.78
CA LEU A 151 -8.31 14.86 -9.95
C LEU A 151 -8.05 15.14 -8.46
N ALA A 152 -6.87 15.65 -8.12
CA ALA A 152 -6.52 15.99 -6.74
C ALA A 152 -7.46 17.08 -6.18
N GLN A 153 -7.74 18.13 -6.95
CA GLN A 153 -8.69 19.17 -6.55
C GLN A 153 -10.11 18.63 -6.37
N GLY A 154 -10.56 17.72 -7.25
CA GLY A 154 -11.82 17.00 -7.09
C GLY A 154 -11.87 16.24 -5.78
N MET A 155 -10.84 15.44 -5.49
CA MET A 155 -10.72 14.67 -4.25
C MET A 155 -10.75 15.54 -2.99
N THR A 156 -10.10 16.71 -2.98
CA THR A 156 -10.10 17.61 -1.80
C THR A 156 -11.48 18.17 -1.44
N LYS A 157 -12.42 18.18 -2.38
CA LYS A 157 -13.81 18.64 -2.16
C LYS A 157 -14.72 17.52 -1.66
N LEU A 158 -14.26 16.28 -1.69
CA LEU A 158 -15.05 15.13 -1.23
C LEU A 158 -15.03 15.05 0.30
N PRO A 159 -16.16 14.72 0.94
CA PRO A 159 -16.21 14.49 2.38
C PRO A 159 -15.74 13.07 2.76
N GLY A 160 -15.11 12.93 3.93
CA GLY A 160 -14.58 11.64 4.42
C GLY A 160 -13.11 11.45 4.09
#